data_AF-A0AAV2Q2B5-F1
#
_entry.id   AF-A0AAV2Q2B5-F1
#
_cell.length_a   1.000
_cell.length_b   1.000
_cell.length_c   1.000
_cell.angle_alpha   90.00
_cell.angle_beta   90.00
_cell.angle_gamma   90.00
#
_symmetry.space_group_name_H-M   'P 1'
#
loop_
_entity.id
_entity.type
_entity.pdbx_description
1 polymer ?
#
loop_
_entity_poly.entity_id
_entity_poly.type
_entity_poly.pdbx_seq_one_letter_code
_entity_poly.pdbx_strand_id
1 'polypeptide(L)'
;VENQGTCKDGKCECATGFSGEDCSTKGCNPKCVENQGTCKEGKCVCASGFSGEVCSTKDCNPKCVEKQGVCKDGKCVCVTGFSGVDCGTKDCNPKCVEKQGTCKDGKCVCEAGFSGVDCGT
;
A
#
# COMPACT_ATOMS: atom_id res chain seq x y z
N VAL A 1 8.95 -41.31 -4.61
CA VAL A 1 8.29 -40.55 -3.53
C VAL A 1 9.29 -39.49 -3.12
N GLU A 2 9.05 -38.22 -3.48
CA GLU A 2 9.87 -37.12 -2.96
C GLU A 2 9.70 -37.09 -1.44
N ASN A 3 10.81 -37.02 -0.71
CA ASN A 3 10.81 -37.07 0.74
C ASN A 3 10.31 -35.70 1.26
N GLN A 4 9.08 -35.67 1.77
CA GLN A 4 8.37 -34.43 2.15
C GLN A 4 8.90 -33.80 3.44
N GLY A 5 9.74 -34.51 4.19
CA GLY A 5 10.35 -34.05 5.42
C GLY A 5 10.99 -35.19 6.20
N THR A 6 11.67 -34.87 7.30
CA THR A 6 12.19 -35.86 8.24
C THR A 6 11.48 -35.70 9.58
N CYS A 7 10.89 -36.78 10.09
CA CYS A 7 10.20 -36.79 11.38
C CYS A 7 11.03 -37.52 12.44
N LYS A 8 11.26 -36.88 13.59
CA LYS A 8 11.88 -37.48 14.77
C LYS A 8 11.09 -37.11 16.03
N ASP A 9 10.76 -38.11 16.85
CA ASP A 9 10.10 -37.95 18.15
C ASP A 9 8.82 -37.09 18.11
N GLY A 10 7.99 -37.28 17.08
CA GLY A 10 6.73 -36.54 16.90
C GLY A 10 6.90 -35.12 16.36
N LYS A 11 8.12 -34.68 16.04
CA LYS A 11 8.39 -33.39 15.41
C LYS A 11 8.95 -33.61 14.00
N CYS A 12 8.30 -33.02 13.00
CA CYS A 12 8.75 -33.10 11.61
C CYS A 12 9.41 -31.81 11.13
N GLU A 13 10.57 -31.97 10.49
CA GLU A 13 11.25 -30.93 9.71
C GLU A 13 10.90 -31.11 8.24
N CYS A 14 10.02 -30.25 7.74
CA CYS A 14 9.50 -30.37 6.38
C CYS A 14 10.48 -29.86 5.33
N ALA A 15 10.52 -30.56 4.20
CA ALA A 15 11.25 -30.10 3.02
C ALA A 15 10.67 -28.77 2.52
N THR A 16 11.45 -28.02 1.74
CA THR A 16 11.02 -26.73 1.19
C THR A 16 9.71 -26.87 0.41
N GLY A 17 8.71 -26.04 0.73
CA GLY A 17 7.38 -26.12 0.13
C GLY A 17 6.41 -27.11 0.78
N PHE A 18 6.78 -27.70 1.92
CA PHE A 18 5.92 -28.54 2.75
C PHE A 18 5.78 -27.97 4.16
N SER A 19 4.64 -28.24 4.80
CA SER A 19 4.30 -27.77 6.15
C SER A 19 3.31 -28.74 6.81
N GLY A 20 2.92 -28.47 8.06
CA GLY A 20 2.05 -29.34 8.86
C GLY A 20 2.85 -30.28 9.78
N GLU A 21 2.17 -30.95 10.70
CA GLU A 21 2.80 -31.81 11.71
C GLU A 21 3.49 -33.04 11.11
N ASP A 22 3.06 -33.47 9.92
CA ASP A 22 3.56 -34.65 9.19
C ASP A 22 4.15 -34.30 7.81
N CYS A 23 4.29 -32.99 7.50
CA CYS A 23 4.75 -32.48 6.22
C CYS A 23 3.90 -32.88 4.99
N SER A 24 2.67 -33.38 5.21
CA SER A 24 1.75 -33.74 4.13
C SER A 24 1.11 -32.53 3.46
N THR A 25 1.14 -31.36 4.11
CA THR A 25 0.51 -30.15 3.59
C THR A 25 1.46 -29.43 2.66
N LYS A 26 1.00 -29.14 1.45
CA LYS A 26 1.74 -28.30 0.50
C LYS A 26 1.81 -26.86 1.05
N GLY A 27 2.97 -26.51 1.57
CA GLY A 27 3.30 -25.17 2.02
C GLY A 27 3.53 -24.24 0.84
N CYS A 28 3.55 -22.94 1.10
CA CYS A 28 3.84 -21.94 0.09
C CYS A 28 5.35 -21.82 -0.04
N ASN A 29 5.83 -21.97 -1.27
CA ASN A 29 7.21 -21.68 -1.63
C ASN A 29 7.19 -20.82 -2.90
N PRO A 30 7.60 -19.54 -2.81
CA PRO A 30 8.13 -18.85 -1.62
C PRO A 30 7.11 -18.69 -0.48
N LYS A 31 7.61 -18.58 0.77
CA LYS A 31 6.76 -18.43 1.97
C LYS A 31 6.04 -17.09 1.93
N CYS A 32 4.77 -17.08 2.34
CA CYS A 32 4.01 -15.85 2.55
C CYS A 32 4.65 -15.03 3.66
N VAL A 33 4.60 -13.70 3.56
CA VAL A 33 5.05 -12.82 4.63
C VAL A 33 4.12 -12.99 5.83
N GLU A 34 4.73 -13.22 7.00
CA GLU A 34 4.03 -13.45 8.26
C GLU A 34 3.11 -12.27 8.59
N ASN A 35 1.89 -12.56 9.03
CA ASN A 35 0.82 -11.58 9.31
C ASN A 35 0.32 -10.76 8.10
N GLN A 36 0.82 -11.00 6.88
CA GLN A 36 0.38 -10.29 5.66
C GLN A 36 -0.35 -11.22 4.67
N GLY A 37 -0.30 -12.53 4.89
CA GLY A 37 -1.09 -13.49 4.15
C GLY A 37 -1.04 -14.88 4.78
N THR A 38 -1.95 -15.74 4.34
CA THR A 38 -2.04 -17.13 4.76
C THR A 38 -1.80 -18.04 3.57
N CYS A 39 -1.03 -19.10 3.78
CA CYS A 39 -0.84 -20.10 2.74
C CYS A 39 -2.07 -20.99 2.57
N LYS A 40 -2.58 -21.11 1.34
CA LYS A 40 -3.68 -22.01 0.98
C LYS A 40 -3.32 -22.75 -0.31
N GLU A 41 -3.21 -24.07 -0.23
CA GLU A 41 -2.92 -24.96 -1.37
C GLU A 41 -1.65 -24.57 -2.17
N GLY A 42 -0.62 -24.11 -1.47
CA GLY A 42 0.65 -23.68 -2.08
C GLY A 42 0.62 -22.28 -2.72
N LYS A 43 -0.45 -21.50 -2.54
CA LYS A 43 -0.52 -20.07 -2.92
C LYS A 43 -0.79 -19.19 -1.72
N CYS A 44 -0.19 -18.00 -1.69
CA CYS A 44 -0.46 -17.01 -0.65
C CYS A 44 -1.79 -16.31 -0.92
N VAL A 45 -2.67 -16.29 0.08
CA VAL A 45 -3.89 -15.49 0.11
C VAL A 45 -3.59 -14.29 1.02
N CYS A 46 -3.53 -13.10 0.44
CA CYS A 46 -3.10 -11.91 1.16
C CYS A 46 -4.19 -11.34 2.06
N ALA A 47 -3.77 -10.80 3.20
CA ALA A 47 -4.63 -10.03 4.08
C ALA A 47 -5.02 -8.70 3.43
N SER A 48 -6.10 -8.08 3.91
CA SER A 48 -6.57 -6.79 3.39
C SER A 48 -5.47 -5.74 3.43
N GLY A 49 -5.23 -5.09 2.28
CA GLY A 49 -4.19 -4.07 2.13
C GLY A 49 -2.81 -4.64 1.78
N PHE A 50 -2.72 -5.91 1.40
CA PHE A 50 -1.50 -6.54 0.89
C PHE A 50 -1.76 -7.32 -0.40
N SER A 51 -0.76 -7.36 -1.25
CA SER A 51 -0.77 -8.04 -2.55
C SER A 51 0.62 -8.57 -2.92
N GLY A 52 0.69 -9.23 -4.09
CA GLY A 52 1.89 -9.88 -4.60
C GLY A 52 1.97 -11.37 -4.25
N GLU A 53 2.92 -12.07 -4.86
CA GLU A 53 3.05 -13.54 -4.78
C GLU A 53 3.20 -14.07 -3.36
N VAL A 54 3.88 -13.30 -2.50
CA VAL A 54 4.12 -13.62 -1.09
C VAL A 54 3.44 -12.63 -0.13
N CYS A 55 2.55 -11.78 -0.64
CA CYS A 55 1.88 -10.73 0.13
C CYS A 55 2.81 -9.68 0.74
N SER A 56 3.96 -9.43 0.13
CA SER A 56 4.94 -8.44 0.58
C SER A 56 4.64 -7.02 0.12
N THR A 57 3.76 -6.86 -0.87
CA THR A 57 3.43 -5.53 -1.41
C THR A 57 2.29 -4.96 -0.59
N LYS A 58 2.48 -3.78 -0.01
CA LYS A 58 1.42 -3.07 0.67
C LYS A 58 0.59 -2.31 -0.34
N ASP A 59 -0.72 -2.52 -0.32
CA ASP A 59 -1.64 -1.81 -1.20
C ASP A 59 -1.79 -0.36 -0.74
N CYS A 60 -2.03 0.53 -1.69
CA CYS A 60 -2.43 1.89 -1.40
C CYS A 60 -3.94 1.99 -1.22
N ASN A 61 -4.37 3.08 -0.58
CA ASN A 61 -5.78 3.47 -0.56
C ASN A 61 -6.33 3.47 -2.00
N PRO A 62 -7.46 2.81 -2.30
CA PRO A 62 -8.03 2.79 -3.64
C PRO A 62 -8.18 4.19 -4.26
N LYS A 63 -8.55 5.19 -3.44
CA LYS A 63 -8.69 6.58 -3.86
C LYS A 63 -7.38 7.21 -4.36
N CYS A 64 -6.23 6.72 -3.90
CA CYS A 64 -4.92 7.17 -4.39
C CYS A 64 -4.78 6.90 -5.89
N VAL A 65 -5.08 5.65 -6.28
CA VAL A 65 -4.89 5.15 -7.64
C VAL A 65 -6.01 5.61 -8.56
N GLU A 66 -7.22 5.81 -8.04
CA GLU A 66 -8.35 6.37 -8.79
C GLU A 66 -8.19 7.85 -9.15
N LYS A 67 -7.41 8.59 -8.35
CA LYS A 67 -7.19 10.04 -8.54
C LYS A 67 -5.86 10.29 -9.23
N GLN A 68 -5.05 11.19 -8.68
CA GLN A 68 -3.81 11.68 -9.28
C GLN A 68 -2.60 11.18 -8.47
N GLY A 69 -2.65 9.90 -8.07
CA GLY A 69 -1.64 9.26 -7.24
C GLY A 69 -1.09 7.99 -7.88
N VAL A 70 0.18 7.72 -7.61
CA VAL A 70 0.86 6.47 -7.93
C VAL A 70 1.17 5.75 -6.64
N CYS A 71 0.76 4.50 -6.54
CA CYS A 71 1.10 3.66 -5.40
C CYS A 71 2.56 3.21 -5.46
N LYS A 72 3.33 3.48 -4.42
CA LYS A 72 4.68 2.95 -4.22
C LYS A 72 4.82 2.41 -2.81
N ASP A 73 4.93 1.09 -2.67
CA ASP A 73 5.13 0.39 -1.39
C ASP A 73 4.12 0.79 -0.29
N GLY A 74 2.83 0.87 -0.64
CA GLY A 74 1.75 1.29 0.26
C GLY A 74 1.73 2.78 0.58
N LYS A 75 2.61 3.59 -0.02
CA LYS A 75 2.59 5.04 0.06
C LYS A 75 2.01 5.62 -1.23
N CYS A 76 1.04 6.51 -1.07
CA CYS A 76 0.49 7.28 -2.17
C CYS A 76 1.46 8.42 -2.54
N VAL A 77 1.95 8.43 -3.78
CA VAL A 77 2.81 9.49 -4.32
C VAL A 77 2.00 10.30 -5.33
N CYS A 78 1.77 11.57 -5.05
CA CYS A 78 0.94 12.42 -5.91
C CYS A 78 1.69 12.89 -7.15
N VAL A 79 0.96 12.97 -8.26
CA VAL A 79 1.38 13.67 -9.47
C VAL A 79 1.56 15.16 -9.15
N THR A 80 2.49 15.82 -9.83
CA THR A 80 2.75 17.26 -9.65
C THR A 80 1.47 18.09 -9.76
N GLY A 81 1.25 18.98 -8.78
CA GLY A 81 0.05 19.80 -8.71
C GLY A 81 -1.11 19.16 -7.94
N PHE A 82 -0.89 18.00 -7.31
CA PHE A 82 -1.84 17.35 -6.42
C PHE A 82 -1.19 16.98 -5.09
N SER A 83 -1.99 17.00 -4.03
CA SER A 83 -1.57 16.70 -2.67
C SER A 83 -2.68 16.00 -1.87
N GLY A 84 -2.39 15.65 -0.62
CA GLY A 84 -3.27 14.91 0.28
C GLY A 84 -2.99 13.40 0.31
N VAL A 85 -3.62 12.70 1.25
CA VAL A 85 -3.41 11.25 1.50
C VAL A 85 -3.85 10.36 0.33
N ASP A 86 -4.75 10.86 -0.52
CA ASP A 86 -5.31 10.20 -1.69
C ASP A 86 -5.06 11.00 -2.98
N CYS A 87 -4.20 12.02 -2.95
CA CYS A 87 -3.91 12.90 -4.09
C CYS A 87 -5.16 13.53 -4.73
N GLY A 88 -6.19 13.78 -3.91
CA GLY A 88 -7.42 14.41 -4.37
C GLY A 88 -7.48 15.91 -4.25
N THR A 89 -6.52 16.53 -3.58
CA THR A 89 -6.47 17.99 -3.44
C THR A 89 -5.62 18.56 -4.55
N LYS A 90 -6.21 19.44 -5.37
CA LYS A 90 -5.46 20.17 -6.40
C LYS A 90 -4.71 21.33 -5.77
N ASP A 91 -3.40 21.36 -5.97
CA ASP A 91 -2.56 22.44 -5.48
C ASP A 91 -2.81 23.73 -6.26
N CYS A 92 -2.65 24.87 -5.59
CA CYS A 92 -2.79 26.18 -6.19
C CYS A 92 -1.50 26.59 -6.88
N ASN A 93 -1.64 27.11 -8.10
CA ASN A 93 -0.58 27.70 -8.87
C ASN A 93 -1.06 29.03 -9.49
N PRO A 94 -0.62 30.20 -8.99
CA PRO A 94 0.41 30.39 -7.97
C PRO A 94 -0.02 29.88 -6.58
N LYS A 95 0.97 29.59 -5.72
CA LYS A 95 0.69 29.24 -4.32
C LYS A 95 0.10 30.45 -3.61
N CYS A 96 -0.95 30.22 -2.82
CA CYS A 96 -1.54 31.27 -2.00
C CYS A 96 -0.53 31.76 -0.97
N VAL A 97 -0.51 33.06 -0.70
CA VAL A 97 0.30 33.64 0.36
C VAL A 97 -0.18 33.09 1.70
N GLU A 98 0.76 32.60 2.50
CA GLU A 98 0.46 31.98 3.79
C GLU A 98 -0.35 32.92 4.67
N LYS A 99 -1.41 32.38 5.29
CA LYS A 99 -2.33 33.10 6.19
C LYS A 99 -3.16 34.22 5.53
N GLN A 100 -3.02 34.45 4.24
CA GLN A 100 -3.80 35.45 3.48
C GLN A 100 -4.86 34.80 2.57
N GLY A 101 -4.74 33.49 2.33
CA GLY A 101 -5.77 32.72 1.65
C GLY A 101 -5.56 31.22 1.81
N THR A 102 -6.62 30.47 1.50
CA THR A 102 -6.60 29.00 1.49
C THR A 102 -6.74 28.49 0.07
N CYS A 103 -5.97 27.46 -0.28
CA CYS A 103 -6.11 26.79 -1.56
C CYS A 103 -7.37 25.90 -1.59
N LYS A 104 -8.28 26.16 -2.53
CA LYS A 104 -9.44 25.31 -2.83
C LYS A 104 -9.50 25.01 -4.32
N ASP A 105 -9.43 23.73 -4.67
CA ASP A 105 -9.52 23.23 -6.05
C ASP A 105 -8.56 23.94 -7.05
N GLY A 106 -7.34 24.22 -6.60
CA GLY A 106 -6.32 24.90 -7.39
C GLY A 106 -6.51 26.40 -7.56
N LYS A 107 -7.44 27.02 -6.81
CA LYS A 107 -7.62 28.48 -6.74
C LYS A 107 -7.48 28.98 -5.31
N CYS A 108 -6.86 30.14 -5.15
CA CYS A 108 -6.76 30.79 -3.86
C CYS A 108 -8.09 31.45 -3.50
N VAL A 109 -8.60 31.14 -2.31
CA VAL A 109 -9.72 31.82 -1.68
C VAL A 109 -9.14 32.72 -0.59
N CYS A 110 -9.22 34.02 -0.80
CA CYS A 110 -8.57 35.00 0.06
C CYS A 110 -9.37 35.27 1.33
N GLU A 111 -8.63 35.50 2.41
CA GLU A 111 -9.16 36.00 3.67
C GLU A 111 -9.62 37.47 3.51
N ALA A 112 -10.46 37.95 4.43
CA ALA A 112 -11.00 39.30 4.35
C ALA A 112 -9.89 40.37 4.34
N GLY A 113 -9.93 41.26 3.35
CA GLY A 113 -8.93 42.31 3.17
C GLY A 113 -7.78 41.95 2.23
N PHE A 114 -7.73 40.71 1.73
CA PHE A 114 -6.76 40.27 0.72
C PHE A 114 -7.43 39.96 -0.62
N SER A 115 -6.65 40.07 -1.69
CA SER A 115 -7.09 39.97 -3.07
C SER A 115 -5.94 39.53 -3.99
N GLY A 116 -6.25 39.29 -5.27
CA GLY A 116 -5.30 38.77 -6.24
C GLY A 116 -5.35 37.25 -6.37
N VAL A 117 -4.63 36.73 -7.37
CA VAL A 117 -4.65 35.30 -7.73
C VAL A 117 -3.96 34.39 -6.70
N ASP A 118 -3.09 34.98 -5.87
CA ASP A 118 -2.36 34.35 -4.78
C ASP A 118 -2.71 34.96 -3.40
N CYS A 119 -3.66 35.90 -3.35
CA CYS A 119 -4.03 36.66 -2.14
C CYS A 119 -2.93 37.59 -1.61
N GLY A 120 -1.94 37.96 -2.44
CA GLY A 120 -0.82 38.82 -2.02
C GLY A 120 -1.08 40.33 -2.11
N THR A 121 -2.29 40.77 -2.48
CA THR A 121 -2.66 42.19 -2.64
C THR A 121 -3.73 42.60 -1.66
#